data_AF-F0RJZ0-F1
#
_entry.id   AF-F0RJZ0-F1
#
_cell.length_a   1.000
_cell.length_b   1.000
_cell.length_c   1.000
_cell.angle_alpha   90.00
_cell.angle_beta   90.00
_cell.angle_gamma   90.00
#
_symmetry.space_group_name_H-M   'P 1'
#
loop_
_entity.id
_entity.type
_entity.pdbx_description
1 polymer ?
#
loop_
_entity_poly.entity_id
_entity_poly.type
_entity_poly.pdbx_seq_one_letter_code
_entity_poly.pdbx_strand_id
1 'polypeptide(L)' 'MDLDQKLRQQLRAEMARQGVTQAELARRLGVQAPTVAQVVTGRRGHIPRSLVQILDELGLTLTVCPKDEQP' A
#
# COMPACT_ATOMS: atom_id res chain seq x y z
N MET A 1 -9.50 -13.00 3.53
CA MET A 1 -8.35 -12.16 3.92
C MET A 1 -8.58 -10.79 3.32
N ASP A 2 -8.56 -9.75 4.15
CA ASP A 2 -8.87 -8.38 3.73
C ASP A 2 -7.76 -7.84 2.80
N LEU A 3 -8.11 -7.43 1.58
CA LEU A 3 -7.14 -7.00 0.56
C LEU A 3 -6.37 -5.75 1.00
N ASP A 4 -7.06 -4.85 1.71
CA ASP A 4 -6.47 -3.69 2.37
C ASP A 4 -5.37 -4.08 3.36
N GLN A 5 -5.61 -5.12 4.16
CA GLN A 5 -4.64 -5.59 5.15
C GLN A 5 -3.38 -6.14 4.45
N LYS A 6 -3.55 -6.90 3.37
CA LYS A 6 -2.41 -7.42 2.57
C LYS A 6 -1.59 -6.28 1.97
N LEU A 7 -2.26 -5.30 1.36
CA LEU A 7 -1.60 -4.10 0.82
C LEU A 7 -0.75 -3.40 1.88
N ARG A 8 -1.32 -3.19 3.08
CA ARG A 8 -0.63 -2.54 4.20
C ARG A 8 0.57 -3.34 4.69
N GLN A 9 0.45 -4.66 4.75
CA GLN A 9 1.54 -5.54 5.14
C GLN A 9 2.69 -5.47 4.14
N GLN A 10 2.39 -5.49 2.84
CA GLN A 10 3.39 -5.35 1.77
C GLN A 10 4.09 -3.99 1.83
N LEU A 11 3.35 -2.89 2.03
CA LEU A 11 3.94 -1.55 2.19
C LEU A 11 4.93 -1.50 3.37
N ARG A 12 4.57 -2.07 4.52
CA ARG A 12 5.44 -2.07 5.72
C ARG A 12 6.66 -2.94 5.53
N ALA A 13 6.51 -4.11 4.92
CA ALA A 13 7.62 -4.99 4.60
C ALA A 13 8.61 -4.27 3.67
N GLU A 14 8.12 -3.55 2.66
CA GLU A 14 8.98 -2.83 1.72
C GLU A 14 9.66 -1.62 2.35
N MET A 15 8.96 -0.86 3.19
CA MET A 15 9.58 0.21 3.99
C MET A 15 10.70 -0.33 4.88
N ALA A 16 10.47 -1.48 5.54
CA ALA A 16 11.48 -2.12 6.38
C ALA A 16 12.68 -2.61 5.54
N ARG A 17 12.42 -3.23 4.38
CA ARG A 17 13.45 -3.69 3.45
C ARG A 17 14.36 -2.56 2.98
N GLN A 18 13.79 -1.39 2.70
CA GLN A 18 14.53 -0.20 2.27
C GLN A 18 15.11 0.64 3.42
N GLY A 19 14.82 0.31 4.68
CA GLY A 19 15.19 1.14 5.83
C GLY A 19 14.53 2.52 5.85
N VAL A 20 13.36 2.67 5.22
CA VAL A 20 12.62 3.94 5.09
C VAL A 20 11.57 4.04 6.18
N THR A 21 11.59 5.13 6.95
CA THR A 21 10.54 5.43 7.94
C THR A 21 9.35 6.13 7.30
N GLN A 22 8.19 6.13 7.97
CA GLN A 22 7.02 6.89 7.49
C GLN A 22 7.29 8.40 7.42
N ALA A 23 8.10 8.94 8.34
CA ALA A 23 8.50 10.35 8.33
C ALA A 23 9.41 10.68 7.13
N GLU A 24 10.37 9.80 6.84
CA GLU A 24 11.22 9.92 5.66
C GLU A 24 10.42 9.81 4.37
N LEU A 25 9.48 8.86 4.31
CA LEU A 25 8.57 8.71 3.18
C LEU A 25 7.71 9.97 2.98
N ALA A 26 7.20 10.55 4.06
CA ALA A 26 6.44 11.80 4.00
C ALA A 26 7.28 12.96 3.43
N ARG A 27 8.54 13.07 3.89
CA ARG A 27 9.51 14.05 3.38
C ARG A 27 9.75 13.87 1.87
N ARG A 28 9.99 12.64 1.41
CA ARG A 28 10.20 12.32 -0.02
C ARG A 28 8.99 12.65 -0.88
N LEU A 29 7.79 12.45 -0.35
CA LEU A 29 6.52 12.70 -1.03
C LEU A 29 6.07 14.18 -0.97
N GLY A 30 6.76 15.03 -0.21
CA GLY A 30 6.35 16.43 0.00
C GLY A 30 5.02 16.56 0.76
N VAL A 31 4.65 15.56 1.57
CA VAL A 31 3.40 15.55 2.35
C VAL A 31 3.68 15.55 3.85
N GLN A 32 2.65 15.85 4.64
CA GLN A 32 2.74 15.80 6.09
C GLN A 32 2.78 14.35 6.60
N ALA A 33 3.61 14.07 7.61
CA ALA A 33 3.76 12.74 8.21
C ALA A 33 2.44 12.06 8.62
N PRO A 34 1.42 12.76 9.16
CA PRO A 34 0.11 12.16 9.44
C PRO A 34 -0.59 11.61 8.19
N THR A 35 -0.35 12.17 7.02
CA THR A 35 -0.95 11.70 5.76
C THR A 35 -0.44 10.30 5.42
N VAL A 36 0.88 10.10 5.49
CA VAL A 36 1.49 8.78 5.28
C VAL A 36 1.03 7.81 6.36
N ALA A 37 1.01 8.24 7.62
CA ALA A 37 0.56 7.39 8.73
C ALA A 37 -0.89 6.92 8.55
N GLN A 38 -1.81 7.80 8.15
CA GLN A 38 -3.21 7.44 7.89
C GLN A 38 -3.33 6.38 6.78
N VAL A 39 -2.54 6.51 5.71
CA VAL A 39 -2.52 5.53 4.61
C VAL A 39 -1.90 4.21 5.04
N VAL A 40 -0.77 4.22 5.75
CA VAL A 40 -0.06 3.00 6.19
C VAL A 40 -0.79 2.28 7.32
N THR A 41 -1.59 2.97 8.13
CA THR A 41 -2.25 2.34 9.29
C THR A 41 -3.58 1.71 8.97
N GLY A 42 -4.43 2.38 8.20
CA GLY A 42 -5.84 2.11 8.42
C GLY A 42 -6.77 3.08 7.77
N ARG A 43 -6.50 4.34 8.07
CA ARG A 43 -7.52 5.37 8.17
C ARG A 43 -7.86 6.01 6.85
N ARG A 44 -7.01 5.82 5.83
CA ARG A 44 -7.21 6.34 4.47
C ARG A 44 -6.62 5.38 3.43
N GLY A 45 -7.03 5.55 2.18
CA GLY A 45 -6.48 4.83 1.03
C GLY A 45 -7.01 3.42 0.91
N HIS A 46 -8.30 3.23 1.19
CA HIS A 46 -8.95 1.94 1.04
C HIS A 46 -9.14 1.58 -0.42
N ILE A 47 -9.06 0.29 -0.73
CA ILE A 47 -9.35 -0.21 -2.06
C ILE A 47 -10.87 -0.14 -2.26
N PRO A 48 -11.37 0.52 -3.32
CA PRO A 48 -12.80 0.60 -3.56
C PRO A 48 -13.40 -0.80 -3.71
N ARG A 49 -14.50 -1.07 -3.01
CA ARG A 49 -15.17 -2.38 -3.06
C ARG A 49 -15.55 -2.79 -4.48
N SER A 50 -15.95 -1.84 -5.33
CA SER A 50 -16.25 -2.07 -6.73
C SER A 50 -15.05 -2.61 -7.51
N LEU A 51 -13.84 -2.12 -7.22
CA LEU A 51 -12.62 -2.63 -7.84
C LEU A 51 -12.32 -4.06 -7.39
N VAL A 52 -12.51 -4.37 -6.11
CA VAL A 52 -12.36 -5.74 -5.59
C VAL A 52 -13.30 -6.70 -6.32
N GLN A 53 -14.56 -6.32 -6.51
CA GLN A 53 -15.53 -7.14 -7.23
C GLN A 53 -15.15 -7.37 -8.70
N ILE A 54 -14.64 -6.35 -9.39
CA ILE A 54 -14.17 -6.48 -10.77
C ILE A 54 -12.97 -7.43 -10.85
N LEU A 55 -12.02 -7.33 -9.92
CA LEU A 55 -10.87 -8.22 -9.86
C LEU A 55 -11.29 -9.67 -9.63
N ASP A 56 -12.19 -9.90 -8.67
CA ASP A 56 -12.71 -11.24 -8.37
C ASP A 56 -13.43 -11.86 -9.58
N GLU A 57 -14.26 -11.07 -10.27
CA GLU A 57 -14.99 -11.53 -11.48
C GLU A 57 -14.03 -11.89 -12.62
N LEU A 58 -12.94 -11.15 -12.77
CA LEU A 58 -11.93 -11.40 -13.80
C LEU A 58 -10.88 -12.45 -13.39
N GLY A 59 -10.99 -13.03 -12.18
CA GLY A 59 -10.00 -13.96 -11.64
C GLY A 59 -8.63 -13.32 -11.39
N LEU A 60 -8.59 -11.99 -11.18
CA LEU A 60 -7.38 -11.21 -10.96
C LEU A 60 -7.11 -11.00 -9.46
N THR A 61 -5.84 -10.90 -9.09
CA THR A 61 -5.42 -10.54 -7.73
C THR A 61 -4.55 -9.29 -7.77
N LEU A 62 -4.86 -8.32 -6.90
CA LEU A 62 -4.01 -7.15 -6.72
C LEU A 62 -2.80 -7.51 -5.83
N THR A 63 -1.59 -7.32 -6.36
CA THR A 63 -0.33 -7.48 -5.63
C THR A 63 0.51 -6.21 -5.74
N VAL A 64 1.34 -5.92 -4.73
CA VAL A 64 2.37 -4.88 -4.81
C VAL A 64 3.72 -5.53 -5.08
N CYS A 65 4.38 -5.09 -6.14
CA CYS A 65 5.75 -5.48 -6.50
C CYS A 65 6.68 -4.25 -6.51
N PRO A 66 7.96 -4.39 -6.14
CA PRO A 66 8.96 -3.34 -6.35
C PRO A 66 9.05 -2.96 -7.84
N LYS A 67 9.32 -1.69 -8.14
CA LYS A 67 9.45 -1.23 -9.53
C LYS A 67 10.61 -1.90 -10.29
N ASP A 68 11.67 -2.26 -9.58
CA ASP A 68 12.86 -2.92 -10.17
C ASP A 68 12.65 -4.42 -10.45
N GLU A 69 11.57 -5.01 -9.93
CA GLU A 69 11.15 -6.41 -10.12
C GLU A 69 9.77 -6.47 -10.81
N GLN A 70 9.48 -5.53 -11.71
CA GLN A 70 8.29 -5.66 -12.55
C GLN A 70 8.42 -6.91 -13.42
N PRO A 71 7.49 -7.87 -13.33
CA PRO A 71 7.44 -9.00 -14.25
C PRO A 71 7.11 -8.57 -15.68
#